data_AF-A0A9X8H2E1-F1
#
_entry.id   AF-A0A9X8H2E1-F1
#
_cell.length_a   1.000
_cell.length_b   1.000
_cell.length_c   1.000
_cell.angle_alpha   90.00
_cell.angle_beta   90.00
_cell.angle_gamma   90.00
#
_symmetry.space_group_name_H-M   'P 1'
#
loop_
_entity.id
_entity.type
_entity.pdbx_description
1 polymer ?
#
loop_
_entity_poly.entity_id
_entity_poly.type
_entity_poly.pdbx_seq_one_letter_code
_entity_poly.pdbx_strand_id
1 'polypeptide(L)'
;MDVTPPARPPGRPRLKEGPKKPPKKFRNVHVSFKKKQAVIDSFDEMGMAAILLKHFPHLRGPPLDTTRKKVYAWLKQRAHIKVKATNPRTSKHLCSRELGMATTLPNESEEQIAVWVHSMRKDGVP
;
A
#
# COMPACT_ATOMS: atom_id res chain seq x y z
N MET A 1 14.06 -6.98 42.75
CA MET A 1 12.83 -6.16 42.68
C MET A 1 12.33 -6.23 41.25
N ASP A 2 11.32 -7.08 41.01
CA ASP A 2 10.76 -7.30 39.67
C ASP A 2 9.68 -6.24 39.42
N VAL A 3 9.87 -5.36 38.43
CA VAL A 3 8.98 -4.23 38.15
C VAL A 3 8.07 -4.61 37.00
N THR A 4 6.87 -5.07 37.32
CA THR A 4 5.82 -5.34 36.33
C THR A 4 5.39 -4.02 35.68
N PRO A 5 5.45 -3.87 34.34
CA PRO A 5 5.03 -2.64 33.68
C PRO A 5 3.52 -2.40 33.85
N PRO A 6 3.08 -1.14 33.99
CA PRO A 6 1.67 -0.81 34.22
C PRO A 6 0.81 -1.21 33.02
N ALA A 7 -0.38 -1.75 33.31
CA ALA A 7 -1.36 -2.13 32.31
C ALA A 7 -1.75 -0.93 31.44
N ARG A 8 -1.85 -1.15 30.12
CA ARG A 8 -2.30 -0.10 29.20
C ARG A 8 -3.73 0.33 29.56
N PRO A 9 -4.03 1.64 29.57
CA PRO A 9 -5.38 2.10 29.84
C PRO A 9 -6.34 1.53 28.80
N PRO A 10 -7.56 1.12 29.21
CA PRO A 10 -8.55 0.61 28.27
C PRO A 10 -8.86 1.68 27.21
N GLY A 11 -8.90 1.26 25.95
CA GLY A 11 -9.29 2.13 24.85
C GLY A 11 -10.73 2.65 25.01
N ARG A 12 -11.12 3.60 24.16
CA ARG A 12 -12.46 4.21 24.20
C ARG A 12 -13.55 3.12 24.24
N PRO A 13 -14.45 3.13 25.24
CA PRO A 13 -15.55 2.18 25.31
C PRO A 13 -16.40 2.22 24.04
N ARG A 14 -16.75 1.05 23.52
CA ARG A 14 -17.64 0.95 22.37
C ARG A 14 -19.04 1.41 22.81
N LEU A 15 -19.57 2.43 22.13
CA LEU A 15 -20.96 2.87 22.33
C LEU A 15 -21.90 1.67 22.05
N LYS A 16 -22.66 1.24 23.07
CA LYS A 16 -23.59 0.10 22.97
C LYS A 16 -24.89 0.49 22.25
N GLU A 17 -25.29 1.75 22.41
CA GLU A 17 -26.55 2.29 21.91
C GLU A 17 -26.29 3.27 20.76
N GLY A 18 -26.84 2.98 19.58
CA GLY A 18 -26.71 3.83 18.40
C GLY A 18 -26.45 3.05 17.11
N PRO A 19 -26.50 3.72 15.94
CA PRO A 19 -26.30 3.07 14.65
C PRO A 19 -24.94 2.36 14.62
N LYS A 20 -24.96 1.06 14.28
CA LYS A 20 -23.73 0.29 14.08
C LYS A 20 -22.92 0.93 12.95
N LYS A 21 -21.59 0.78 13.01
CA LYS A 21 -20.69 1.18 11.92
C LYS A 21 -21.23 0.61 10.60
N PRO A 22 -21.46 1.44 9.57
CA PRO A 22 -21.99 0.96 8.31
C PRO A 22 -21.03 -0.06 7.69
N PRO A 23 -21.54 -1.07 6.97
CA PRO A 23 -20.70 -2.08 6.34
C PRO A 23 -19.73 -1.44 5.35
N LYS A 24 -18.51 -1.96 5.30
CA LYS A 24 -17.47 -1.46 4.40
C LYS A 24 -17.91 -1.66 2.94
N LYS A 25 -18.22 -0.56 2.25
CA LYS A 25 -18.62 -0.57 0.83
C LYS A 25 -17.43 -0.74 -0.13
N PHE A 26 -16.23 -0.30 0.30
CA PHE A 26 -15.03 -0.37 -0.53
C PHE A 26 -14.47 -1.80 -0.58
N ARG A 27 -14.55 -2.42 -1.76
CA ARG A 27 -14.07 -3.78 -2.05
C ARG A 27 -12.80 -3.80 -2.92
N ASN A 28 -12.06 -2.69 -2.99
CA ASN A 28 -10.90 -2.60 -3.85
C ASN A 28 -9.77 -3.49 -3.31
N VAL A 29 -9.52 -4.61 -3.99
CA VAL A 29 -8.41 -5.50 -3.69
C VAL A 29 -7.17 -5.01 -4.43
N HIS A 30 -6.09 -4.78 -3.67
CA HIS A 30 -4.78 -4.46 -4.19
C HIS A 30 -3.95 -5.75 -4.34
N VAL A 31 -3.06 -5.74 -5.33
CA VAL A 31 -2.24 -6.87 -5.72
C VAL A 31 -0.77 -6.46 -5.61
N SER A 32 0.11 -7.36 -5.19
CA SER A 32 1.54 -7.08 -5.06
C SER A 32 2.21 -6.82 -6.40
N PHE A 33 3.32 -6.06 -6.40
CA PHE A 33 4.11 -5.85 -7.62
C PHE A 33 4.57 -7.16 -8.26
N LYS A 34 4.96 -8.16 -7.46
CA LYS A 34 5.30 -9.50 -7.97
C LYS A 34 4.15 -10.15 -8.75
N LYS A 35 2.93 -10.10 -8.22
CA LYS A 35 1.75 -10.69 -8.89
C LYS A 35 1.34 -9.86 -10.10
N LYS A 36 1.46 -8.53 -10.06
CA LYS A 36 1.27 -7.67 -11.24
C LYS A 36 2.25 -8.03 -12.35
N GLN A 37 3.53 -8.21 -12.04
CA GLN A 37 4.55 -8.62 -13.01
C GLN A 37 4.18 -9.97 -13.66
N ALA A 38 3.85 -10.98 -12.86
CA ALA A 38 3.45 -12.29 -13.40
C ALA A 38 2.20 -12.23 -14.31
N VAL A 39 1.27 -11.31 -14.04
CA VAL A 39 0.10 -11.07 -14.89
C VAL A 39 0.49 -10.40 -16.21
N ILE A 40 1.45 -9.47 -16.19
CA ILE A 40 2.00 -8.82 -17.38
C ILE A 40 2.77 -9.82 -18.22
N ASP A 41 3.63 -10.65 -17.61
CA ASP A 41 4.40 -11.66 -18.35
C ASP A 41 3.48 -12.67 -19.05
N SER A 42 2.42 -13.14 -18.35
CA SER A 42 1.39 -14.00 -18.97
C SER A 42 0.53 -13.25 -20.00
N PHE A 43 0.51 -11.91 -20.00
CA PHE A 43 -0.21 -11.12 -21.00
C PHE A 43 0.45 -11.18 -22.36
N ASP A 44 1.77 -11.01 -22.37
CA ASP A 44 2.55 -11.00 -23.59
C ASP A 44 2.48 -12.36 -24.32
N GLU A 45 2.21 -13.45 -23.59
CA GLU A 45 2.08 -14.81 -24.12
C GLU A 45 0.67 -15.18 -24.63
N MET A 46 -0.40 -14.88 -23.88
CA MET A 46 -1.73 -15.47 -24.10
C MET A 46 -2.86 -14.46 -24.31
N GLY A 47 -2.62 -13.16 -24.06
CA GLY A 47 -3.63 -12.11 -24.16
C GLY A 47 -4.70 -12.11 -23.05
N MET A 48 -5.54 -11.06 -23.04
CA MET A 48 -6.35 -10.68 -21.87
C MET A 48 -7.29 -11.77 -21.32
N ALA A 49 -8.00 -12.49 -22.20
CA ALA A 49 -9.03 -13.45 -21.78
C ALA A 49 -8.42 -14.64 -21.01
N ALA A 50 -7.34 -15.21 -21.53
CA ALA A 50 -6.64 -16.34 -20.93
C ALA A 50 -6.03 -15.98 -19.57
N ILE A 51 -5.48 -14.78 -19.43
CA ILE A 51 -4.89 -14.31 -18.16
C ILE A 51 -5.97 -14.15 -17.09
N LEU A 52 -7.12 -13.58 -17.43
CA LEU A 52 -8.20 -13.40 -16.47
C LEU A 52 -8.66 -14.76 -15.94
N LEU A 53 -8.75 -15.77 -16.82
CA LEU A 53 -9.05 -17.13 -16.41
C LEU A 53 -7.94 -17.75 -15.54
N LYS A 54 -6.67 -17.59 -15.91
CA LYS A 54 -5.51 -18.15 -15.19
C LYS A 54 -5.26 -17.49 -13.82
N HIS A 55 -5.28 -16.16 -13.75
CA HIS A 55 -4.88 -15.41 -12.55
C HIS A 55 -6.06 -15.03 -11.66
N PHE A 56 -7.27 -14.95 -12.22
CA PHE A 56 -8.48 -14.53 -11.51
C PHE A 56 -9.69 -15.46 -11.80
N PRO A 57 -9.54 -16.80 -11.64
CA PRO A 57 -10.56 -17.77 -12.04
C PRO A 57 -11.88 -17.64 -11.28
N HIS A 58 -11.88 -17.00 -10.11
CA HIS A 58 -13.03 -16.82 -9.24
C HIS A 58 -13.85 -15.56 -9.55
N LEU A 59 -13.34 -14.65 -10.39
CA LEU A 59 -14.05 -13.42 -10.72
C LEU A 59 -15.05 -13.65 -11.86
N ARG A 60 -16.26 -13.12 -11.71
CA ARG A 60 -17.34 -13.14 -12.71
C ARG A 60 -18.03 -11.78 -12.72
N GLY A 61 -18.63 -11.41 -13.86
CA GLY A 61 -19.40 -10.18 -13.99
C GLY A 61 -18.59 -8.89 -13.71
N PRO A 62 -19.16 -7.87 -13.03
CA PRO A 62 -18.52 -6.57 -12.84
C PRO A 62 -17.12 -6.61 -12.19
N PRO A 63 -16.84 -7.45 -11.17
CA PRO A 63 -15.48 -7.64 -10.67
C PRO A 63 -14.43 -8.03 -11.73
N LEU A 64 -14.82 -8.85 -12.70
CA LEU A 64 -13.94 -9.25 -13.80
C LEU A 64 -13.60 -8.06 -14.69
N ASP A 65 -14.59 -7.23 -15.03
CA ASP A 65 -14.40 -6.03 -15.84
C ASP A 65 -13.52 -5.00 -15.13
N THR A 66 -13.71 -4.79 -13.82
CA THR A 66 -12.84 -3.90 -13.05
C THR A 66 -11.39 -4.41 -13.03
N THR A 67 -11.20 -5.73 -13.00
CA THR A 67 -9.87 -6.35 -13.04
C THR A 67 -9.25 -6.19 -14.42
N ARG A 68 -10.02 -6.37 -15.50
CA ARG A 68 -9.57 -6.09 -16.88
C ARG A 68 -9.05 -4.67 -17.02
N LYS A 69 -9.79 -3.68 -16.50
CA LYS A 69 -9.37 -2.27 -16.48
C LYS A 69 -8.08 -2.06 -15.69
N LYS A 70 -7.92 -2.73 -14.53
CA LYS A 70 -6.68 -2.69 -13.74
C LYS A 70 -5.49 -3.27 -14.51
N VAL A 71 -5.67 -4.38 -15.22
CA VAL A 71 -4.59 -4.98 -16.03
C VAL A 71 -4.12 -4.01 -17.11
N TYR A 72 -5.04 -3.34 -17.83
CA TYR A 72 -4.64 -2.29 -18.79
C TYR A 72 -3.88 -1.14 -18.13
N ALA A 73 -4.30 -0.70 -16.94
CA ALA A 73 -3.55 0.32 -16.20
C ALA A 73 -2.14 -0.18 -15.81
N TRP A 74 -1.99 -1.45 -15.43
CA TRP A 74 -0.69 -2.04 -15.13
C TRP A 74 0.20 -2.16 -16.36
N LEU A 75 -0.36 -2.51 -17.53
CA LEU A 75 0.38 -2.56 -18.79
C LEU A 75 0.97 -1.19 -19.16
N LYS A 76 0.20 -0.10 -18.95
CA LYS A 76 0.71 1.28 -19.12
C LYS A 76 1.89 1.59 -18.19
N GLN A 77 1.98 0.93 -17.04
CA GLN A 77 3.02 1.14 -16.03
C GLN A 77 4.04 -0.02 -15.97
N ARG A 78 4.22 -0.78 -17.06
CA ARG A 78 5.07 -2.01 -17.08
C ARG A 78 6.47 -1.79 -16.52
N ALA A 79 7.13 -0.68 -16.91
CA ALA A 79 8.51 -0.39 -16.53
C ALA A 79 8.62 -0.21 -15.01
N HIS A 80 7.74 0.59 -14.42
CA HIS A 80 7.67 0.82 -12.98
C HIS A 80 7.39 -0.47 -12.20
N ILE A 81 6.42 -1.26 -12.66
CA ILE A 81 6.07 -2.53 -12.03
C ILE A 81 7.24 -3.50 -12.06
N LYS A 82 7.96 -3.60 -13.18
CA LYS A 82 9.15 -4.46 -13.33
C LYS A 82 10.23 -4.08 -12.33
N VAL A 83 10.60 -2.79 -12.26
CA VAL A 83 11.60 -2.30 -11.29
C VAL A 83 11.21 -2.64 -9.86
N LYS A 84 9.95 -2.41 -9.47
CA LYS A 84 9.47 -2.71 -8.12
C LYS A 84 9.36 -4.22 -7.84
N ALA A 85 9.06 -5.03 -8.85
CA ALA A 85 8.91 -6.48 -8.71
C ALA A 85 10.25 -7.20 -8.58
N THR A 86 11.28 -6.74 -9.32
CA THR A 86 12.65 -7.28 -9.28
C THR A 86 13.33 -7.03 -7.95
N ASN A 87 13.09 -5.88 -7.31
CA ASN A 87 13.69 -5.57 -6.02
C ASN A 87 13.01 -6.37 -4.88
N PRO A 88 13.76 -7.22 -4.13
CA PRO A 88 13.19 -8.04 -3.06
C PRO A 88 12.47 -7.25 -1.97
N ARG A 89 12.94 -6.03 -1.67
CA ARG A 89 12.36 -5.15 -0.65
C ARG A 89 10.99 -4.62 -1.07
N THR A 90 10.77 -4.36 -2.35
CA THR A 90 9.52 -3.76 -2.84
C THR A 90 8.58 -4.73 -3.54
N SER A 91 9.06 -5.94 -3.86
CA SER A 91 8.33 -6.98 -4.61
C SER A 91 6.96 -7.32 -4.00
N LYS A 92 6.89 -7.39 -2.66
CA LYS A 92 5.68 -7.71 -1.91
C LYS A 92 4.77 -6.49 -1.66
N HIS A 93 5.21 -5.28 -1.98
CA HIS A 93 4.40 -4.07 -1.78
C HIS A 93 3.17 -4.07 -2.70
N LEU A 94 2.06 -3.57 -2.18
CA LEU A 94 0.78 -3.49 -2.91
C LEU A 94 0.63 -2.16 -3.68
N CYS A 95 1.31 -1.12 -3.21
CA CYS A 95 1.28 0.24 -3.74
C CYS A 95 2.67 0.89 -3.57
N SER A 96 2.98 1.87 -4.41
CA SER A 96 4.10 2.79 -4.21
C SER A 96 3.54 4.18 -3.98
N ARG A 97 4.11 4.90 -3.02
CA ARG A 97 3.91 6.35 -2.87
C ARG A 97 5.23 7.00 -3.22
N GLU A 98 5.18 8.10 -3.96
CA GLU A 98 6.37 8.91 -4.22
C GLU A 98 6.89 9.50 -2.91
N LEU A 99 8.20 9.71 -2.84
CA LEU A 99 8.81 10.48 -1.76
C LEU A 99 8.21 11.90 -1.81
N GLY A 100 7.94 12.49 -0.65
CA GLY A 100 7.29 13.81 -0.56
C GLY A 100 5.76 13.81 -0.60
N MET A 101 5.09 12.70 -0.94
CA MET A 101 3.61 12.68 -1.00
C MET A 101 2.90 12.73 0.36
N ALA A 102 3.66 12.63 1.46
CA ALA A 102 3.14 12.76 2.83
C ALA A 102 3.78 13.96 3.55
N THR A 103 4.61 14.75 2.86
CA THR A 103 5.25 15.91 3.43
C THR A 103 4.31 17.10 3.25
N THR A 104 4.00 17.77 4.36
CA THR A 104 3.26 19.04 4.34
C THR A 104 4.17 20.22 4.02
N LEU A 105 5.49 19.99 4.07
CA LEU A 105 6.52 21.01 3.87
C LEU A 105 7.38 20.67 2.63
N PRO A 106 7.96 21.69 1.98
CA PRO A 106 9.01 21.50 0.99
C PRO A 106 10.24 20.79 1.60
N ASN A 107 11.01 20.09 0.77
CA ASN A 107 12.19 19.32 1.22
C ASN A 107 13.21 20.21 1.96
N GLU A 108 13.47 21.42 1.45
CA GLU A 108 14.39 22.37 2.08
C GLU A 108 13.97 22.71 3.52
N SER A 109 12.67 22.86 3.77
CA SER A 109 12.15 23.13 5.11
C SER A 109 12.28 21.91 6.03
N GLU A 110 12.10 20.68 5.51
CA GLU A 110 12.32 19.46 6.29
C GLU A 110 13.80 19.28 6.68
N GLU A 111 14.72 19.59 5.76
CA GLU A 111 16.16 19.57 6.01
C GLU A 111 16.55 20.58 7.08
N GLN A 112 16.01 21.81 7.03
CA GLN A 112 16.24 22.82 8.07
C GLN A 112 15.74 22.36 9.44
N ILE A 113 14.55 21.76 9.51
CA ILE A 113 14.03 21.18 10.76
C ILE A 113 14.94 20.05 11.26
N ALA A 114 15.42 19.18 10.37
CA ALA A 114 16.33 18.10 10.74
C ALA A 114 17.65 18.61 11.32
N VAL A 115 18.26 19.62 10.69
CA VAL A 115 19.48 20.30 11.20
C VAL A 115 19.21 20.94 12.55
N TRP A 116 18.08 21.63 12.70
CA TRP A 116 17.70 22.28 13.96
C TRP A 116 17.49 21.27 15.09
N VAL A 117 16.75 20.19 14.85
CA VAL A 117 16.55 19.09 15.81
C VAL A 117 17.88 18.43 16.17
N HIS A 118 18.77 18.23 15.20
CA HIS A 118 20.10 17.67 15.45
C HIS A 118 20.95 18.58 16.37
N SER A 119 20.91 19.90 16.16
CA SER A 119 21.56 20.87 17.05
C SER A 119 21.02 20.78 18.48
N MET A 120 19.70 20.76 18.66
CA MET A 120 19.09 20.67 20.00
C MET A 120 19.46 19.37 20.73
N ARG A 121 19.56 18.25 20.00
CA ARG A 121 20.03 16.98 20.59
C ARG A 121 21.49 17.04 21.02
N LYS A 122 22.33 17.77 20.30
CA LYS A 122 23.73 18.02 20.70
C LYS A 122 23.79 18.81 22.00
N ASP A 123 22.83 19.71 22.23
CA ASP A 123 22.69 20.51 23.44
C ASP A 123 21.98 19.75 24.59
N GLY A 124 21.73 18.44 24.42
CA GLY A 124 21.19 17.56 25.46
C GLY A 124 19.66 17.56 25.59
N VAL A 125 18.93 18.19 24.65
CA VAL A 125 17.46 18.14 24.60
C VAL A 125 17.01 16.83 23.92
N PRO A 126 16.17 15.98 24.57
CA PRO A 126 15.73 14.69 24.03
C PRO A 126 14.92 14.80 22.72
#